data_AF-A0AA38RCP7-F1
#
_entry.id   AF-A0AA38RCP7-F1
#
_cell.length_a   1.000
_cell.length_b   1.000
_cell.length_c   1.000
_cell.angle_alpha   90.00
_cell.angle_beta   90.00
_cell.angle_gamma   90.00
#
_symmetry.space_group_name_H-M   'P 1'
#
loop_
_entity.id
_entity.type
_entity.pdbx_description
1 polymer ?
#
loop_
_entity_poly.entity_id
_entity_poly.type
_entity_poly.pdbx_seq_one_letter_code
_entity_poly.pdbx_strand_id
1 'polypeptide(L)'
;MDSIVQYILDKSSLEVTLIKITDATEDSFVMSIESRATGTGPVPAKLAPMEVDLVFGGACFGKLKLPEVNTSPSGCDVNINDQPISIVNLEAFRAFVKSLMQDEKLTLTLDNGKCTITAFRFLKGNCTYKKDVHIKGMNGPVIKIVNTTAEANSVVVVNPSPLHIDYRVSKFEIQTADGQTVAELKGPMVIQRGEHEITMNINRATGVSLDGAELKLVGMGTEDKAWTNDTLKFIQVPISVTDQFRSFYQ
;
A
#
# COMPACT_ATOMS: atom_id res chain seq x y z
N MET A 1 -8.81 33.79 -15.59
CA MET A 1 -9.28 33.14 -14.35
C MET A 1 -8.78 31.71 -14.31
N ASP A 2 -9.02 30.93 -15.38
CA ASP A 2 -8.55 29.54 -15.52
C ASP A 2 -7.03 29.36 -15.32
N SER A 3 -6.20 30.29 -15.81
CA SER A 3 -4.73 30.23 -15.60
C SER A 3 -4.30 30.39 -14.13
N ILE A 4 -5.02 31.21 -13.34
CA ILE A 4 -4.75 31.40 -11.91
C ILE A 4 -5.25 30.17 -11.12
N VAL A 5 -6.44 29.67 -11.49
CA VAL A 5 -7.00 28.44 -10.89
C VAL A 5 -6.07 27.26 -11.15
N GLN A 6 -5.58 27.11 -12.38
CA GLN A 6 -4.59 26.09 -12.73
C GLN A 6 -3.28 26.30 -11.94
N TYR A 7 -2.75 27.52 -11.86
CA TYR A 7 -1.53 27.79 -11.10
C TYR A 7 -1.64 27.43 -9.61
N ILE A 8 -2.75 27.80 -8.96
CA ILE A 8 -3.00 27.44 -7.55
C ILE A 8 -3.14 25.92 -7.42
N LEU A 9 -3.90 25.28 -8.32
CA LEU A 9 -4.03 23.85 -8.34
C LEU A 9 -2.65 23.20 -8.46
N ASP A 10 -1.83 23.56 -9.44
CA ASP A 10 -0.49 22.99 -9.66
C ASP A 10 0.43 23.16 -8.45
N LYS A 11 0.36 24.29 -7.74
CA LYS A 11 1.17 24.57 -6.54
C LYS A 11 0.64 23.96 -5.25
N SER A 12 -0.62 23.55 -5.19
CA SER A 12 -1.17 22.84 -4.02
C SER A 12 -0.50 21.48 -3.82
N SER A 13 -0.47 21.01 -2.57
CA SER A 13 0.02 19.67 -2.22
C SER A 13 -1.12 18.78 -1.74
N LEU A 14 -0.95 17.47 -1.93
CA LEU A 14 -1.81 16.43 -1.38
C LEU A 14 -0.94 15.46 -0.57
N GLU A 15 -1.10 15.47 0.75
CA GLU A 15 -0.40 14.58 1.67
C GLU A 15 -1.32 13.43 2.05
N VAL A 16 -0.89 12.19 1.78
CA VAL A 16 -1.67 10.99 2.08
C VAL A 16 -1.24 10.43 3.43
N THR A 17 -2.21 10.23 4.32
CA THR A 17 -2.00 9.70 5.68
C THR A 17 -2.37 8.23 5.80
N LEU A 18 -3.28 7.75 4.94
CA LEU A 18 -3.69 6.35 4.84
C LEU A 18 -4.09 6.01 3.39
N ILE A 19 -3.63 4.85 2.90
CA ILE A 19 -4.20 4.16 1.75
C ILE A 19 -4.56 2.76 2.22
N LYS A 20 -5.84 2.42 2.23
CA LYS A 20 -6.33 1.11 2.63
C LYS A 20 -6.87 0.37 1.41
N ILE A 21 -6.38 -0.84 1.20
CA ILE A 21 -6.77 -1.75 0.12
C ILE A 21 -7.31 -3.03 0.75
N THR A 22 -8.56 -3.35 0.44
CA THR A 22 -9.26 -4.56 0.88
C THR A 22 -9.97 -5.21 -0.28
N ASP A 23 -10.58 -6.37 -0.04
CA ASP A 23 -11.42 -7.07 -1.01
C ASP A 23 -10.80 -7.25 -2.40
N ALA A 24 -9.52 -7.63 -2.39
CA ALA A 24 -8.78 -7.94 -3.60
C ALA A 24 -9.41 -9.12 -4.36
N THR A 25 -9.53 -8.96 -5.67
CA THR A 25 -9.89 -10.00 -6.64
C THR A 25 -8.74 -10.11 -7.67
N GLU A 26 -8.95 -10.80 -8.79
CA GLU A 26 -7.94 -10.84 -9.86
C GLU A 26 -7.81 -9.49 -10.60
N ASP A 27 -8.89 -8.72 -10.68
CA ASP A 27 -9.02 -7.53 -11.54
C ASP A 27 -9.55 -6.29 -10.83
N SER A 28 -9.74 -6.35 -9.51
CA SER A 28 -10.29 -5.25 -8.73
C SER A 28 -9.91 -5.30 -7.24
N PHE A 29 -10.20 -4.22 -6.53
CA PHE A 29 -10.06 -4.10 -5.09
C PHE A 29 -10.93 -2.94 -4.57
N VAL A 30 -11.15 -2.88 -3.27
CA VAL A 30 -11.77 -1.74 -2.59
C VAL A 30 -10.67 -0.86 -2.00
N MET A 31 -10.76 0.46 -2.24
CA MET A 31 -9.77 1.43 -1.80
C MET A 31 -10.39 2.55 -0.96
N SER A 32 -9.74 2.84 0.16
CA SER A 32 -9.98 4.03 0.98
C SER A 32 -8.71 4.86 1.06
N ILE A 33 -8.85 6.18 0.96
CA ILE A 33 -7.74 7.14 1.04
C ILE A 33 -8.11 8.20 2.08
N GLU A 34 -7.21 8.45 3.01
CA GLU A 34 -7.23 9.65 3.85
C GLU A 34 -6.08 10.56 3.44
N SER A 35 -6.40 11.82 3.18
CA SER A 35 -5.40 12.78 2.74
C SER A 35 -5.77 14.21 3.11
N ARG A 36 -4.75 15.07 3.14
CA ARG A 36 -4.89 16.49 3.40
C ARG A 36 -4.32 17.29 2.23
N ALA A 37 -5.16 18.15 1.66
CA ALA A 37 -4.74 19.12 0.67
C ALA A 37 -4.33 20.44 1.35
N THR A 38 -3.20 21.00 0.95
CA THR A 38 -2.74 22.32 1.42
C THR A 38 -2.31 23.21 0.26
N GLY A 39 -2.18 24.52 0.51
CA GLY A 39 -1.85 25.47 -0.57
C GLY A 39 -3.00 25.64 -1.57
N THR A 40 -4.24 25.39 -1.17
CA THR A 40 -5.45 25.42 -2.02
C THR A 40 -5.94 26.84 -2.35
N GLY A 41 -5.09 27.84 -2.16
CA GLY A 41 -5.38 29.26 -2.43
C GLY A 41 -5.85 30.06 -1.21
N PRO A 42 -5.91 31.39 -1.33
CA PRO A 42 -6.20 32.31 -0.23
C PRO A 42 -7.70 32.46 0.10
N VAL A 43 -8.57 31.79 -0.66
CA VAL A 43 -10.03 31.93 -0.54
C VAL A 43 -10.68 30.55 -0.53
N PRO A 44 -11.78 30.35 0.22
CA PRO A 44 -12.53 29.10 0.14
C PRO A 44 -13.07 28.86 -1.27
N ALA A 45 -12.92 27.63 -1.75
CA ALA A 45 -13.42 27.20 -3.04
C ALA A 45 -14.03 25.80 -2.96
N LYS A 46 -14.86 25.47 -3.94
CA LYS A 46 -15.53 24.18 -4.07
C LYS A 46 -15.08 23.53 -5.36
N LEU A 47 -14.38 22.40 -5.27
CA LEU A 47 -14.06 21.54 -6.40
C LEU A 47 -15.25 20.60 -6.62
N ALA A 48 -15.79 20.59 -7.84
CA ALA A 48 -16.79 19.62 -8.25
C ALA A 48 -16.22 18.19 -8.20
N PRO A 49 -17.07 17.17 -7.95
CA PRO A 49 -16.64 15.78 -8.03
C PRO A 49 -16.13 15.48 -9.44
N MET A 50 -15.09 14.66 -9.52
CA MET A 50 -14.44 14.32 -10.80
C MET A 50 -13.90 12.89 -10.77
N GLU A 51 -13.57 12.37 -11.94
CA GLU A 51 -12.81 11.12 -12.07
C GLU A 51 -11.38 11.46 -12.49
N VAL A 52 -10.41 10.78 -11.88
CA VAL A 52 -8.98 10.88 -12.22
C VAL A 52 -8.43 9.48 -12.53
N ASP A 53 -7.38 9.45 -13.35
CA ASP A 53 -6.62 8.24 -13.62
C ASP A 53 -5.57 8.03 -12.53
N LEU A 54 -5.44 6.79 -12.06
CA LEU A 54 -4.36 6.35 -11.18
C LEU A 54 -3.18 5.90 -12.04
N VAL A 55 -2.12 6.70 -12.10
CA VAL A 55 -0.98 6.50 -13.00
C VAL A 55 0.28 6.18 -12.20
N PHE A 56 0.94 5.08 -12.54
CA PHE A 56 2.24 4.71 -12.02
C PHE A 56 3.17 4.28 -13.15
N GLY A 57 4.43 4.74 -13.13
CA GLY A 57 5.39 4.44 -14.20
C GLY A 57 4.95 4.90 -15.60
N GLY A 58 4.10 5.92 -15.68
CA GLY A 58 3.54 6.43 -16.94
C GLY A 58 2.34 5.64 -17.48
N ALA A 59 1.88 4.59 -16.80
CA ALA A 59 0.72 3.80 -17.19
C ALA A 59 -0.44 3.96 -16.20
N CYS A 60 -1.64 4.19 -16.73
CA CYS A 60 -2.87 4.17 -15.94
C CYS A 60 -3.22 2.73 -15.56
N PHE A 61 -3.41 2.47 -14.27
CA PHE A 61 -3.78 1.16 -13.75
C PHE A 61 -5.20 1.10 -13.17
N GLY A 62 -5.85 2.24 -12.95
CA GLY A 62 -7.21 2.30 -12.46
C GLY A 62 -7.78 3.72 -12.50
N LYS A 63 -9.05 3.85 -12.12
CA LYS A 63 -9.76 5.13 -12.07
C LYS A 63 -10.27 5.38 -10.66
N LEU A 64 -10.15 6.62 -10.21
CA LEU A 64 -10.53 7.06 -8.88
C LEU A 64 -11.54 8.20 -9.01
N LYS A 65 -12.72 8.06 -8.38
CA LYS A 65 -13.65 9.17 -8.26
C LYS A 65 -13.28 9.98 -7.03
N LEU A 66 -12.90 11.24 -7.26
CA LEU A 66 -12.70 12.22 -6.21
C LEU A 66 -14.07 12.83 -5.85
N PRO A 67 -14.39 12.93 -4.55
CA PRO A 67 -15.63 13.57 -4.12
C PRO A 67 -15.58 15.07 -4.39
N GLU A 68 -16.70 15.73 -4.13
CA GLU A 68 -16.71 17.17 -3.97
C GLU A 68 -15.78 17.57 -2.80
N VAL A 69 -14.93 18.57 -3.02
CA VAL A 69 -13.99 19.04 -1.99
C VAL A 69 -14.23 20.53 -1.73
N ASN A 70 -14.41 20.89 -0.46
CA ASN A 70 -14.46 22.27 -0.02
C ASN A 70 -13.11 22.66 0.57
N THR A 71 -12.40 23.55 -0.13
CA THR A 71 -11.09 24.04 0.28
C THR A 71 -11.22 25.25 1.18
N SER A 72 -10.18 25.49 1.98
CA SER A 72 -10.02 26.69 2.78
C SER A 72 -8.56 27.17 2.75
N PRO A 73 -8.26 28.40 3.18
CA PRO A 73 -6.87 28.87 3.25
C PRO A 73 -5.97 28.03 4.16
N SER A 74 -6.53 27.31 5.14
CA SER A 74 -5.79 26.41 6.04
C SER A 74 -5.69 24.96 5.50
N GLY A 75 -6.15 24.73 4.27
CA GLY A 75 -6.25 23.42 3.64
C GLY A 75 -7.60 22.75 3.88
N CYS A 76 -7.71 21.48 3.45
CA CYS A 76 -8.89 20.65 3.63
C CYS A 76 -8.53 19.17 3.58
N ASP A 77 -9.34 18.34 4.19
CA ASP A 77 -9.21 16.89 4.07
C ASP A 77 -9.91 16.41 2.79
N VAL A 78 -9.31 15.43 2.12
CA VAL A 78 -9.83 14.81 0.90
C VAL A 78 -9.84 13.31 1.14
N ASN A 79 -10.99 12.81 1.57
CA ASN A 79 -11.15 11.43 1.98
C ASN A 79 -12.05 10.67 1.02
N ILE A 80 -11.65 9.45 0.72
CA ILE A 80 -12.34 8.52 -0.17
C ILE A 80 -12.58 7.25 0.65
N ASN A 81 -13.82 6.81 0.72
CA ASN A 81 -14.19 5.65 1.54
C ASN A 81 -14.72 4.53 0.66
N ASP A 82 -14.11 3.36 0.79
CA ASP A 82 -14.53 2.05 0.30
C ASP A 82 -14.95 2.07 -1.18
N GLN A 83 -14.16 2.72 -2.01
CA GLN A 83 -14.44 2.82 -3.43
C GLN A 83 -13.91 1.60 -4.18
N PRO A 84 -14.74 0.88 -4.96
CA PRO A 84 -14.25 -0.19 -5.81
C PRO A 84 -13.44 0.38 -6.97
N ILE A 85 -12.25 -0.17 -7.18
CA ILE A 85 -11.33 0.19 -8.26
C ILE A 85 -11.17 -1.02 -9.18
N SER A 86 -11.45 -0.83 -10.46
CA SER A 86 -11.13 -1.81 -11.50
C SER A 86 -9.70 -1.60 -11.98
N ILE A 87 -8.95 -2.69 -12.07
CA ILE A 87 -7.57 -2.73 -12.57
C ILE A 87 -7.63 -2.80 -14.09
N VAL A 88 -7.32 -1.69 -14.76
CA VAL A 88 -7.31 -1.62 -16.24
C VAL A 88 -5.95 -2.03 -16.83
N ASN A 89 -4.89 -2.04 -16.00
CA ASN A 89 -3.57 -2.51 -16.36
C ASN A 89 -2.92 -3.20 -15.15
N LEU A 90 -2.95 -4.53 -15.16
CA LEU A 90 -2.46 -5.35 -14.05
C LEU A 90 -0.94 -5.27 -13.89
N GLU A 91 -0.19 -5.10 -14.96
CA GLU A 91 1.27 -4.95 -14.91
C GLU A 91 1.65 -3.65 -14.20
N ALA A 92 1.04 -2.53 -14.59
CA ALA A 92 1.26 -1.23 -13.96
C ALA A 92 0.84 -1.23 -12.49
N PHE A 93 -0.29 -1.87 -12.16
CA PHE A 93 -0.72 -2.04 -10.78
C PHE A 93 0.25 -2.88 -9.95
N ARG A 94 0.74 -4.00 -10.48
CA ARG A 94 1.76 -4.83 -9.81
C ARG A 94 3.06 -4.07 -9.60
N ALA A 95 3.47 -3.26 -10.58
CA ALA A 95 4.64 -2.39 -10.44
C ALA A 95 4.45 -1.36 -9.30
N PHE A 96 3.26 -0.78 -9.17
CA PHE A 96 2.91 0.10 -8.06
C PHE A 96 3.00 -0.61 -6.70
N VAL A 97 2.38 -1.79 -6.55
CA VAL A 97 2.44 -2.57 -5.30
C VAL A 97 3.88 -3.01 -4.98
N LYS A 98 4.66 -3.39 -5.98
CA LYS A 98 6.07 -3.74 -5.80
C LYS A 98 6.89 -2.56 -5.30
N SER A 99 6.73 -1.39 -5.92
CA SER A 99 7.42 -0.16 -5.52
C SER A 99 7.04 0.28 -4.10
N LEU A 100 5.75 0.16 -3.74
CA LEU A 100 5.29 0.39 -2.36
C LEU A 100 6.05 -0.45 -1.33
N MET A 101 6.33 -1.72 -1.65
CA MET A 101 7.02 -2.64 -0.75
C MET A 101 8.54 -2.46 -0.73
N GLN A 102 9.14 -2.18 -1.88
CA GLN A 102 10.59 -2.29 -2.06
C GLN A 102 11.31 -0.94 -2.03
N ASP A 103 10.65 0.13 -2.45
CA ASP A 103 11.26 1.44 -2.54
C ASP A 103 11.03 2.25 -1.25
N GLU A 104 11.94 3.18 -0.94
CA GLU A 104 11.77 4.10 0.19
C GLU A 104 10.66 5.13 -0.08
N LYS A 105 10.53 5.54 -1.34
CA LYS A 105 9.60 6.57 -1.80
C LYS A 105 9.17 6.27 -3.22
N LEU A 106 7.93 6.62 -3.52
CA LEU A 106 7.36 6.51 -4.86
C LEU A 106 6.42 7.68 -5.14
N THR A 107 6.11 7.89 -6.41
CA THR A 107 5.15 8.89 -6.86
C THR A 107 4.00 8.20 -7.59
N LEU A 108 2.79 8.35 -7.05
CA LEU A 108 1.54 8.04 -7.72
C LEU A 108 1.01 9.32 -8.35
N THR A 109 0.74 9.32 -9.65
CA THR A 109 0.16 10.49 -10.32
C THR A 109 -1.35 10.30 -10.46
N LEU A 110 -2.12 11.25 -9.93
CA LEU A 110 -3.53 11.43 -10.26
C LEU A 110 -3.59 12.30 -11.51
N ASP A 111 -4.06 11.78 -12.64
CA ASP A 111 -4.01 12.49 -13.92
C ASP A 111 -5.39 12.59 -14.60
N ASN A 112 -5.45 13.36 -15.69
CA ASN A 112 -6.61 13.48 -16.58
C ASN A 112 -7.94 13.90 -15.93
N GLY A 113 -7.90 14.53 -14.75
CA GLY A 113 -9.10 14.99 -14.08
C GLY A 113 -9.67 16.26 -14.71
N LYS A 114 -10.91 16.21 -15.20
CA LYS A 114 -11.62 17.42 -15.63
C LYS A 114 -12.22 18.10 -14.40
N CYS A 115 -11.62 19.22 -13.99
CA CYS A 115 -11.98 19.88 -12.75
C CYS A 115 -12.72 21.19 -13.02
N THR A 116 -13.81 21.40 -12.27
CA THR A 116 -14.51 22.68 -12.20
C THR A 116 -14.45 23.18 -10.77
N ILE A 117 -13.97 24.41 -10.59
CA ILE A 117 -13.80 25.05 -9.29
C ILE A 117 -14.75 26.24 -9.19
N THR A 118 -15.44 26.37 -8.06
CA THR A 118 -16.30 27.52 -7.74
C THR A 118 -15.77 28.25 -6.50
N ALA A 119 -15.39 29.51 -6.63
CA ALA A 119 -15.01 30.40 -5.53
C ALA A 119 -16.04 31.53 -5.37
N PHE A 120 -16.15 32.09 -4.16
CA PHE A 120 -17.10 33.17 -3.83
C PHE A 120 -18.56 32.92 -4.27
N ARG A 121 -18.98 31.65 -4.38
CA ARG A 121 -20.31 31.19 -4.86
C ARG A 121 -20.63 31.45 -6.33
N PHE A 122 -19.96 32.37 -7.03
CA PHE A 122 -20.27 32.71 -8.43
C PHE A 122 -19.07 32.65 -9.39
N LEU A 123 -17.83 32.70 -8.90
CA LEU A 123 -16.65 32.62 -9.76
C LEU A 123 -16.35 31.18 -10.10
N LYS A 124 -16.55 30.79 -11.36
CA LYS A 124 -16.24 29.46 -11.87
C LYS A 124 -14.96 29.49 -12.70
N GLY A 125 -14.14 28.47 -12.54
CA GLY A 125 -12.98 28.21 -13.40
C GLY A 125 -12.90 26.74 -13.75
N ASN A 126 -12.41 26.44 -14.95
CA ASN A 126 -12.12 25.07 -15.36
C ASN A 126 -10.60 24.87 -15.38
N CYS A 127 -10.16 23.70 -14.97
CA CYS A 127 -8.76 23.31 -14.95
C CYS A 127 -8.59 21.81 -15.18
N THR A 128 -7.37 21.40 -15.47
CA THR A 128 -6.99 19.99 -15.53
C THR A 128 -6.34 19.61 -14.22
N TYR A 129 -6.95 18.68 -13.50
CA TYR A 129 -6.42 18.12 -12.28
C TYR A 129 -5.35 17.09 -12.62
N LYS A 130 -4.12 17.44 -12.24
CA LYS A 130 -2.96 16.57 -12.26
C LYS A 130 -2.18 16.78 -10.96
N LYS A 131 -1.95 15.69 -10.22
CA LYS A 131 -1.26 15.73 -8.93
C LYS A 131 -0.30 14.56 -8.77
N ASP A 132 0.95 14.88 -8.45
CA ASP A 132 1.93 13.91 -8.00
C ASP A 132 1.79 13.73 -6.48
N VAL A 133 1.39 12.52 -6.10
CA VAL A 133 1.20 12.09 -4.73
C VAL A 133 2.45 11.32 -4.32
N HIS A 134 3.24 11.95 -3.46
CA HIS A 134 4.48 11.38 -2.94
C HIS A 134 4.14 10.47 -1.77
N ILE A 135 4.44 9.18 -1.90
CA ILE A 135 4.13 8.17 -0.90
C ILE A 135 5.45 7.65 -0.33
N LYS A 136 5.53 7.56 0.99
CA LYS A 136 6.60 6.83 1.66
C LYS A 136 6.36 5.35 1.48
N GLY A 137 7.27 4.64 0.83
CA GLY A 137 7.22 3.19 0.71
C GLY A 137 7.74 2.48 1.97
N MET A 138 7.75 1.15 1.93
CA MET A 138 8.16 0.33 3.07
C MET A 138 9.67 0.20 3.20
N ASN A 139 10.42 0.37 2.10
CA ASN A 139 11.86 0.09 2.02
C ASN A 139 12.22 -1.35 2.49
N GLY A 140 11.40 -2.32 2.09
CA GLY A 140 11.41 -3.68 2.61
C GLY A 140 10.70 -3.78 3.98
N PRO A 141 9.68 -4.66 4.14
CA PRO A 141 9.08 -4.89 5.45
C PRO A 141 10.14 -5.39 6.44
N VAL A 142 10.23 -4.76 7.60
CA VAL A 142 11.04 -5.30 8.70
C VAL A 142 10.20 -6.32 9.45
N ILE A 143 10.65 -7.58 9.44
CA ILE A 143 9.93 -8.70 10.05
C ILE A 143 10.82 -9.38 11.08
N LYS A 144 10.28 -9.60 12.28
CA LYS A 144 10.96 -10.30 13.39
C LYS A 144 10.09 -11.41 13.90
N ILE A 145 10.64 -12.61 14.08
CA ILE A 145 9.97 -13.66 14.85
C ILE A 145 10.11 -13.31 16.32
N VAL A 146 9.00 -13.25 17.06
CA VAL A 146 8.99 -12.88 18.49
C VAL A 146 8.58 -14.02 19.42
N ASN A 147 7.81 -14.98 18.93
CA ASN A 147 7.42 -16.16 19.72
C ASN A 147 7.23 -17.37 18.79
N THR A 148 7.55 -18.56 19.28
CA THR A 148 7.39 -19.81 18.53
C THR A 148 6.91 -20.93 19.45
N THR A 149 5.75 -21.53 19.13
CA THR A 149 5.23 -22.73 19.80
C THR A 149 5.29 -23.92 18.86
N ALA A 150 4.90 -25.11 19.32
CA ALA A 150 4.82 -26.29 18.45
C ALA A 150 3.96 -26.04 17.19
N GLU A 151 2.88 -25.27 17.32
CA GLU A 151 1.85 -25.11 16.28
C GLU A 151 1.83 -23.72 15.63
N ALA A 152 2.43 -22.70 16.27
CA ALA A 152 2.33 -21.32 15.81
C ALA A 152 3.66 -20.55 15.86
N ASN A 153 3.73 -19.50 15.04
CA ASN A 153 4.78 -18.50 15.00
C ASN A 153 4.17 -17.10 15.05
N SER A 154 4.62 -16.28 15.98
CA SER A 154 4.28 -14.85 16.02
C SER A 154 5.39 -14.04 15.37
N VAL A 155 5.02 -13.19 14.42
CA VAL A 155 5.90 -12.26 13.73
C VAL A 155 5.46 -10.82 13.99
N VAL A 156 6.41 -9.94 14.27
CA VAL A 156 6.20 -8.50 14.29
C VAL A 156 6.58 -7.92 12.93
N VAL A 157 5.66 -7.18 12.32
CA VAL A 157 5.84 -6.47 11.07
C VAL A 157 5.86 -4.97 11.35
N VAL A 158 6.92 -4.29 10.89
CA VAL A 158 7.03 -2.83 10.98
C VAL A 158 6.89 -2.23 9.59
N ASN A 159 5.90 -1.36 9.43
CA ASN A 159 5.60 -0.69 8.18
C ASN A 159 5.57 0.85 8.38
N PRO A 160 6.53 1.61 7.82
CA PRO A 160 6.55 3.06 7.95
C PRO A 160 5.64 3.78 6.93
N SER A 161 5.11 3.08 5.94
CA SER A 161 4.26 3.65 4.89
C SER A 161 2.84 3.91 5.38
N PRO A 162 2.07 4.82 4.75
CA PRO A 162 0.64 5.00 5.02
C PRO A 162 -0.22 3.85 4.50
N LEU A 163 0.38 2.77 4.00
CA LEU A 163 -0.33 1.68 3.33
C LEU A 163 -0.91 0.68 4.32
N HIS A 164 -2.13 0.25 4.02
CA HIS A 164 -2.81 -0.89 4.60
C HIS A 164 -3.23 -1.82 3.45
N ILE A 165 -2.75 -3.06 3.42
CA ILE A 165 -3.22 -4.11 2.48
C ILE A 165 -3.63 -5.34 3.28
N ASP A 166 -4.86 -5.80 3.06
CA ASP A 166 -5.33 -7.09 3.52
C ASP A 166 -4.96 -8.19 2.51
N TYR A 167 -4.03 -9.07 2.91
CA TYR A 167 -3.61 -10.24 2.14
C TYR A 167 -4.41 -11.50 2.50
N ARG A 168 -5.40 -11.40 3.41
CA ARG A 168 -6.21 -12.51 3.91
C ARG A 168 -5.33 -13.68 4.33
N VAL A 169 -5.74 -14.93 4.05
CA VAL A 169 -4.93 -16.10 4.40
C VAL A 169 -3.75 -16.22 3.44
N SER A 170 -2.56 -16.01 3.98
CA SER A 170 -1.28 -15.99 3.28
C SER A 170 -0.41 -17.19 3.63
N LYS A 171 0.46 -17.56 2.70
CA LYS A 171 1.46 -18.61 2.85
C LYS A 171 2.84 -18.01 2.70
N PHE A 172 3.71 -18.34 3.64
CA PHE A 172 5.12 -17.97 3.61
C PHE A 172 5.99 -19.19 3.82
N GLU A 173 7.24 -19.08 3.41
CA GLU A 173 8.31 -19.98 3.83
C GLU A 173 9.37 -19.20 4.58
N ILE A 174 9.88 -19.80 5.66
CA ILE A 174 11.19 -19.45 6.18
C ILE A 174 12.20 -20.27 5.39
N GLN A 175 13.11 -19.59 4.71
CA GLN A 175 14.15 -20.23 3.92
C GLN A 175 15.53 -19.81 4.45
N THR A 176 16.50 -20.70 4.30
CA THR A 176 17.91 -20.35 4.36
C THR A 176 18.32 -19.47 3.17
N ALA A 177 19.50 -18.84 3.25
CA ALA A 177 20.02 -18.00 2.17
C ALA A 177 20.13 -18.74 0.81
N ASP A 178 20.45 -20.02 0.82
CA ASP A 178 20.54 -20.91 -0.36
C ASP A 178 19.17 -21.45 -0.83
N GLY A 179 18.08 -21.11 -0.14
CA GLY A 179 16.71 -21.42 -0.57
C GLY A 179 16.16 -22.74 -0.06
N GLN A 180 16.83 -23.41 0.89
CA GLN A 180 16.25 -24.57 1.57
C GLN A 180 15.10 -24.12 2.49
N THR A 181 13.92 -24.73 2.32
CA THR A 181 12.77 -24.48 3.18
C THR A 181 13.02 -25.04 4.58
N VAL A 182 12.97 -24.15 5.57
CA VAL A 182 13.10 -24.45 7.00
C VAL A 182 11.72 -24.71 7.60
N ALA A 183 10.75 -23.86 7.27
CA ALA A 183 9.38 -23.98 7.74
C ALA A 183 8.41 -23.30 6.77
N GLU A 184 7.18 -23.80 6.74
CA GLU A 184 6.04 -23.18 6.08
C GLU A 184 5.19 -22.47 7.14
N LEU A 185 4.78 -21.24 6.86
CA LEU A 185 3.86 -20.47 7.69
C LEU A 185 2.55 -20.25 6.93
N LYS A 186 1.43 -20.37 7.63
CA LYS A 186 0.10 -20.11 7.07
C LYS A 186 -0.80 -19.41 8.07
N GLY A 187 -1.38 -18.28 7.69
CA GLY A 187 -2.31 -17.56 8.55
C GLY A 187 -2.78 -16.25 7.93
N PRO A 188 -3.63 -15.49 8.64
CA PRO A 188 -4.04 -14.16 8.19
C PRO A 188 -2.84 -13.24 8.11
N MET A 189 -2.78 -12.39 7.07
CA MET A 189 -1.76 -11.38 6.90
C MET A 189 -2.42 -10.06 6.51
N VAL A 190 -2.13 -9.03 7.30
CA VAL A 190 -2.49 -7.64 6.98
C VAL A 190 -1.22 -6.85 7.15
N ILE A 191 -0.82 -6.11 6.12
CA ILE A 191 0.24 -5.10 6.26
C ILE A 191 -0.48 -3.80 6.61
N GLN A 192 -0.20 -3.22 7.78
CA GLN A 192 -0.74 -1.92 8.17
C GLN A 192 0.35 -1.01 8.74
N ARG A 193 0.14 0.30 8.67
CA ARG A 193 1.08 1.31 9.20
C ARG A 193 1.40 1.04 10.67
N GLY A 194 2.67 1.21 11.02
CA GLY A 194 3.19 1.04 12.36
C GLY A 194 3.70 -0.37 12.62
N GLU A 195 3.73 -0.75 13.89
CA GLU A 195 4.17 -2.05 14.38
C GLU A 195 2.94 -2.89 14.75
N HIS A 196 2.89 -4.14 14.28
CA HIS A 196 1.82 -5.07 14.61
C HIS A 196 2.34 -6.51 14.65
N GLU A 197 1.79 -7.29 15.57
CA GLU A 197 2.06 -8.71 15.71
C GLU A 197 1.01 -9.52 14.93
N ILE A 198 1.48 -10.54 14.21
CA ILE A 198 0.66 -11.49 13.46
C ILE A 198 1.07 -12.90 13.88
N THR A 199 0.10 -13.75 14.20
CA THR A 199 0.35 -15.16 14.51
C THR A 199 -0.10 -16.05 13.35
N MET A 200 0.78 -16.94 12.91
CA MET A 200 0.53 -17.90 11.83
C MET A 200 0.80 -19.32 12.30
N ASN A 201 0.10 -20.30 11.73
CA ASN A 201 0.41 -21.71 11.93
C ASN A 201 1.76 -22.02 11.29
N ILE A 202 2.55 -22.91 11.90
CA ILE A 202 3.86 -23.33 11.39
C ILE A 202 3.90 -24.84 11.13
N ASN A 203 4.48 -25.22 10.00
CA ASN A 203 4.89 -26.59 9.70
C ASN A 203 6.41 -26.60 9.46
N ARG A 204 7.16 -27.43 10.17
CA ARG A 204 8.64 -27.41 10.14
C ARG A 204 9.17 -28.52 9.26
N ALA A 205 10.20 -28.21 8.47
CA ALA A 205 10.96 -29.22 7.76
C ALA A 205 11.86 -29.99 8.75
N THR A 206 11.99 -31.30 8.53
CA THR A 206 12.90 -32.16 9.29
C THR A 206 14.27 -32.24 8.64
N GLY A 207 15.34 -32.36 9.43
CA GLY A 207 16.70 -32.57 8.90
C GLY A 207 17.38 -31.33 8.34
N VAL A 208 16.86 -30.13 8.66
CA VAL A 208 17.48 -28.85 8.32
C VAL A 208 18.36 -28.39 9.48
N SER A 209 19.63 -28.11 9.22
CA SER A 209 20.53 -27.51 10.20
C SER A 209 20.43 -25.99 10.15
N LEU A 210 20.28 -25.35 11.30
CA LEU A 210 20.24 -23.89 11.42
C LEU A 210 21.53 -23.27 11.96
N ASP A 211 22.60 -24.07 12.15
CA ASP A 211 23.86 -23.58 12.67
C ASP A 211 24.50 -22.57 11.69
N GLY A 212 24.74 -21.35 12.18
CA GLY A 212 25.23 -20.23 11.36
C GLY A 212 24.32 -19.77 10.21
N ALA A 213 23.11 -20.32 10.07
CA ALA A 213 22.24 -20.04 8.94
C ALA A 213 21.59 -18.64 9.03
N GLU A 214 21.77 -17.86 7.98
CA GLU A 214 20.95 -16.67 7.71
C GLU A 214 19.60 -17.09 7.13
N LEU A 215 18.53 -16.50 7.66
CA LEU A 215 17.16 -16.84 7.31
C LEU A 215 16.44 -15.65 6.68
N LYS A 216 15.57 -15.96 5.73
CA LYS A 216 14.66 -15.02 5.09
C LYS A 216 13.23 -15.53 5.14
N LEU A 217 12.28 -14.61 5.22
CA LEU A 217 10.87 -14.89 5.01
C LEU A 217 10.52 -14.62 3.55
N VAL A 218 9.90 -15.60 2.90
CA VAL A 218 9.54 -15.59 1.49
C VAL A 218 8.03 -15.75 1.37
N GLY A 219 7.36 -14.79 0.75
CA GLY A 219 5.94 -14.90 0.41
C GLY A 219 5.73 -15.90 -0.72
N MET A 220 4.86 -16.89 -0.50
CA MET A 220 4.56 -17.94 -1.48
C MET A 220 3.25 -17.68 -2.23
N GLY A 221 2.34 -16.94 -1.62
CA GLY A 221 1.06 -16.52 -2.19
C GLY A 221 -0.07 -16.53 -1.18
N THR A 222 -1.30 -16.40 -1.66
CA THR A 222 -2.52 -16.37 -0.84
C THR A 222 -3.41 -17.56 -1.16
N GLU A 223 -4.36 -17.89 -0.30
CA GLU A 223 -5.37 -18.92 -0.63
C GLU A 223 -6.35 -18.45 -1.70
N ASP A 224 -6.65 -17.16 -1.70
CA ASP A 224 -7.59 -16.58 -2.63
C ASP A 224 -6.98 -16.37 -4.02
N LYS A 225 -7.83 -16.52 -5.03
CA LYS A 225 -7.54 -16.11 -6.39
C LYS A 225 -7.69 -14.58 -6.50
N ALA A 226 -6.60 -13.89 -6.24
CA ALA A 226 -6.51 -12.44 -6.34
C ALA A 226 -5.11 -12.02 -6.74
N TRP A 227 -4.94 -10.75 -7.15
CA TRP A 227 -3.62 -10.19 -7.44
C TRP A 227 -2.68 -10.24 -6.24
N THR A 228 -3.21 -10.30 -5.01
CA THR A 228 -2.45 -10.47 -3.76
C THR A 228 -1.62 -11.75 -3.75
N ASN A 229 -2.08 -12.81 -4.43
CA ASN A 229 -1.33 -14.06 -4.57
C ASN A 229 0.05 -13.84 -5.23
N ASP A 230 0.12 -12.93 -6.20
CA ASP A 230 1.37 -12.64 -6.89
C ASP A 230 2.17 -11.54 -6.20
N THR A 231 1.51 -10.52 -5.64
CA THR A 231 2.23 -9.43 -4.98
C THR A 231 2.81 -9.81 -3.62
N LEU A 232 2.24 -10.82 -2.93
CA LEU A 232 2.83 -11.34 -1.70
C LEU A 232 4.25 -11.88 -1.94
N LYS A 233 4.54 -12.40 -3.13
CA LYS A 233 5.85 -12.95 -3.52
C LYS A 233 6.95 -11.89 -3.64
N PHE A 234 6.58 -10.61 -3.58
CA PHE A 234 7.55 -9.51 -3.48
C PHE A 234 8.17 -9.42 -2.08
N ILE A 235 7.58 -10.07 -1.07
CA ILE A 235 8.13 -10.18 0.28
C ILE A 235 9.21 -11.26 0.25
N GLN A 236 10.45 -10.82 0.23
CA GLN A 236 11.65 -11.66 0.37
C GLN A 236 12.62 -10.90 1.26
N VAL A 237 12.45 -11.04 2.57
CA VAL A 237 13.15 -10.20 3.56
C VAL A 237 13.95 -11.03 4.53
N PRO A 238 15.16 -10.60 4.90
CA PRO A 238 15.90 -11.25 5.98
C PRO A 238 15.09 -11.14 7.27
N ILE A 239 15.15 -12.19 8.09
CA ILE A 239 14.49 -12.22 9.39
C ILE A 239 15.46 -12.54 10.51
N SER A 240 15.19 -11.95 11.67
CA SER A 240 15.79 -12.39 12.93
C SER A 240 14.88 -13.42 13.60
N VAL A 241 15.47 -14.51 14.07
CA VAL A 241 14.78 -15.59 14.77
C VAL A 241 15.26 -15.70 16.21
N THR A 242 14.38 -16.16 17.10
CA THR A 242 14.69 -16.34 18.52
C THR A 242 15.42 -17.65 18.79
N ASP A 243 16.09 -17.78 19.94
CA ASP A 243 16.66 -19.05 20.39
C ASP A 243 15.59 -20.14 20.53
N GLN A 244 14.38 -19.75 20.96
CA GLN A 244 13.21 -20.63 21.01
C GLN A 244 12.84 -21.19 19.64
N PHE A 245 12.93 -20.40 18.56
CA PHE A 245 12.71 -20.93 17.21
C PHE A 245 13.79 -21.97 16.86
N ARG A 246 15.06 -21.66 17.16
CA ARG A 246 16.21 -22.53 16.85
C ARG A 246 16.19 -23.85 17.62
N SER A 247 15.68 -23.88 18.85
CA SER A 247 15.62 -25.10 19.67
C SER A 247 14.73 -26.21 19.08
N PHE A 248 13.86 -25.90 18.12
CA PHE A 248 13.08 -26.92 17.40
C PHE A 248 13.86 -27.66 16.31
N TYR A 249 15.11 -27.26 16.04
CA TYR A 249 15.98 -27.84 15.00
C TYR A 249 17.31 -28.37 15.56
N GLN A 250 17.39 -28.51 16.89
CA GLN A 250 18.52 -29.10 17.61
C GLN A 250 18.28 -30.57 17.93
#